data_AF-A0A558DGV3-F1
#
_entry.id   AF-A0A558DGV3-F1
#
_cell.length_a   1.000
_cell.length_b   1.000
_cell.length_c   1.000
_cell.angle_alpha   90.00
_cell.angle_beta   90.00
_cell.angle_gamma   90.00
#
_symmetry.space_group_name_H-M   'P 1'
#
loop_
_entity.id
_entity.type
_entity.pdbx_description
1 polymer ?
#
loop_
_entity_poly.entity_id
_entity_poly.type
_entity_poly.pdbx_seq_one_letter_code
_entity_poly.pdbx_strand_id
1 'polypeptide(L)' 'MTLALKDPSLLRSSCYIDGEWVAADAGATITVTNPATGETVGTVPKMGQAE' A
#
# COMPACT_ATOMS: atom_id res chain seq x y z
N MET A 1 -13.52 -2.46 6.83
CA MET A 1 -14.37 -2.13 5.66
C MET A 1 -13.71 -2.74 4.44
N THR A 2 -14.44 -3.51 3.63
CA THR A 2 -13.90 -4.06 2.38
C THR A 2 -14.18 -3.06 1.27
N LEU A 3 -13.14 -2.52 0.64
CA LEU A 3 -13.31 -1.60 -0.49
C LEU A 3 -13.96 -2.38 -1.65
N ALA A 4 -15.13 -1.94 -2.10
CA ALA A 4 -15.87 -2.61 -3.18
C ALA A 4 -15.24 -2.29 -4.55
N LEU A 5 -14.13 -2.96 -4.86
CA LEU A 5 -13.46 -2.86 -6.16
C LEU A 5 -14.00 -3.93 -7.12
N LYS A 6 -14.08 -3.58 -8.41
CA LYS A 6 -14.37 -4.55 -9.47
C LYS A 6 -13.30 -5.63 -9.55
N ASP A 7 -12.05 -5.25 -9.29
CA ASP A 7 -10.92 -6.15 -9.18
C ASP A 7 -10.15 -5.82 -7.88
N PRO A 8 -10.31 -6.65 -6.82
CA PRO A 8 -9.61 -6.47 -5.56
C PRO A 8 -8.08 -6.60 -5.65
N SER A 9 -7.54 -7.27 -6.69
CA SER A 9 -6.10 -7.51 -6.84
C SER A 9 -5.30 -6.24 -7.20
N LEU A 10 -6.01 -5.18 -7.60
CA LEU A 10 -5.43 -3.87 -7.89
C LEU A 10 -5.08 -3.10 -6.60
N LEU A 11 -5.70 -3.43 -5.47
CA LEU A 11 -5.30 -2.89 -4.18
C LEU A 11 -4.06 -3.64 -3.69
N ARG A 12 -2.91 -2.98 -3.72
CA ARG A 12 -1.62 -3.57 -3.35
C ARG A 12 -0.95 -2.79 -2.23
N SER A 13 -0.31 -3.53 -1.33
CA SER A 13 0.48 -3.02 -0.21
C SER A 13 1.98 -3.28 -0.41
N SER A 14 2.43 -3.21 -1.66
CA SER A 14 3.81 -3.47 -2.11
C SER A 14 4.21 -2.44 -3.17
N CYS A 15 5.50 -2.15 -3.30
CA CYS A 15 6.07 -1.30 -4.35
C CYS A 15 6.55 -2.16 -5.51
N TYR A 16 6.49 -1.65 -6.74
CA TYR A 16 6.98 -2.38 -7.92
C TYR A 16 8.39 -1.91 -8.27
N ILE A 17 9.39 -2.76 -8.08
CA ILE A 17 10.81 -2.46 -8.28
C ILE A 17 11.40 -3.59 -9.13
N ASP A 18 12.04 -3.23 -10.25
CA ASP A 18 12.73 -4.17 -11.16
C ASP A 18 11.92 -5.40 -11.60
N GLY A 19 10.61 -5.24 -11.81
CA GLY A 19 9.75 -6.35 -12.23
C GLY A 19 9.09 -7.12 -11.09
N GLU A 20 9.43 -6.81 -9.84
CA GLU A 20 8.95 -7.51 -8.66
C GLU A 20 8.13 -6.61 -7.74
N TRP A 21 7.19 -7.23 -7.01
CA TRP A 21 6.43 -6.57 -5.97
C TRP A 21 7.14 -6.76 -4.63
N VAL A 22 7.73 -5.69 -4.12
CA VAL A 22 8.61 -5.68 -2.95
C VAL A 22 7.89 -5.00 -1.78
N ALA A 23 8.05 -5.57 -0.58
CA ALA A 23 7.63 -4.93 0.67
C ALA A 23 8.82 -4.15 1.26
N ALA A 24 8.57 -3.12 2.06
CA ALA A 24 9.64 -2.36 2.70
C ALA A 24 10.48 -3.26 3.61
N ASP A 25 11.79 -3.05 3.63
CA ASP A 25 12.77 -3.94 4.29
C ASP A 25 12.49 -4.16 5.78
N ALA A 26 11.96 -3.14 6.46
CA ALA A 26 11.64 -3.20 7.89
C ALA A 26 10.14 -3.41 8.20
N GLY A 27 9.33 -3.73 7.19
CA GLY A 27 7.87 -3.78 7.32
C GLY A 27 7.25 -2.40 7.63
N ALA A 28 8.02 -1.33 7.50
CA ALA A 28 7.55 0.03 7.70
C ALA A 28 6.50 0.36 6.62
N THR A 29 5.35 0.86 7.03
CA THR A 29 4.26 1.20 6.13
C THR A 29 3.69 2.57 6.45
N ILE A 30 3.09 3.20 5.45
CA ILE A 30 2.32 4.44 5.57
C ILE A 30 0.85 4.07 5.42
N THR A 31 0.05 4.44 6.43
CA THR A 31 -1.41 4.29 6.36
C THR A 31 -2.00 5.33 5.41
N VAL A 32 -2.81 4.87 4.46
CA VAL A 32 -3.55 5.73 3.53
C VAL A 32 -4.98 5.86 4.04
N THR A 33 -5.41 7.08 4.30
CA THR A 33 -6.75 7.41 4.80
C THR A 33 -7.55 8.18 3.75
N ASN A 34 -8.85 7.93 3.69
CA ASN A 34 -9.78 8.70 2.88
C ASN A 34 -9.99 10.08 3.53
N PRO A 35 -9.62 11.20 2.88
CA PRO A 35 -9.74 12.53 3.48
C PRO A 35 -11.20 12.98 3.69
N ALA A 36 -12.17 12.37 3.01
CA ALA A 36 -13.58 12.72 3.15
C ALA A 36 -14.26 12.05 4.37
N THR A 37 -13.78 10.87 4.79
CA THR A 37 -14.41 10.08 5.87
C THR A 37 -13.47 9.79 7.04
N GLY A 38 -12.16 9.98 6.86
CA GLY A 38 -11.13 9.58 7.83
C GLY A 38 -10.85 8.07 7.87
N GLU A 39 -11.55 7.26 7.08
CA GLU A 39 -11.40 5.81 7.12
C GLU A 39 -10.09 5.35 6.49
N THR A 40 -9.50 4.28 7.03
CA THR A 40 -8.30 3.67 6.45
C THR A 40 -8.67 2.91 5.18
N VAL A 41 -8.02 3.27 4.07
CA VAL A 41 -8.16 2.63 2.75
C VAL A 41 -7.18 1.46 2.61
N GLY A 42 -5.97 1.60 3.16
CA GLY A 42 -4.94 0.57 3.12
C GLY A 42 -3.59 1.08 3.64
N THR A 43 -2.54 0.32 3.36
CA THR A 43 -1.15 0.66 3.72
C THR A 43 -0.24 0.50 2.52
N VAL A 44 0.72 1.41 2.35
CA VAL A 44 1.78 1.32 1.35
C VAL A 44 3.14 1.15 2.02
N PRO A 45 4.10 0.44 1.42
CA PRO A 45 5.45 0.35 1.98
C PRO A 45 6.09 1.72 2.10
N LYS A 46 6.80 1.94 3.21
CA LYS A 46 7.63 3.12 3.43
C LYS A 46 9.05 2.81 2.98
N MET A 47 9.28 2.82 1.67
CA MET A 47 10.63 2.66 1.10
C MET A 47 11.48 3.89 1.46
N GLY A 48 12.71 3.66 1.92
CA GLY A 48 13.78 4.62 2.12
C GLY A 48 14.77 4.65 0.97
N GLN A 49 15.95 5.24 1.20
CA GLN A 49 16.99 5.43 0.18
C GLN A 49 17.71 4.13 -0.22
N ALA A 50 17.53 3.05 0.54
CA ALA A 50 18.32 1.82 0.40
C ALA A 50 17.70 0.78 -0.56
N GLU A 51 16.43 0.93 -0.92
CA GLU A 51 15.68 0.01 -1.78
C GLU A 51 15.74 0.35 -3.28
#